data_AF-A0A920ECC2-F1
#
_entry.id   AF-A0A920ECC2-F1
#
_cell.length_a   1.000
_cell.length_b   1.000
_cell.length_c   1.000
_cell.angle_alpha   90.00
_cell.angle_beta   90.00
_cell.angle_gamma   90.00
#
_symmetry.space_group_name_H-M   'P 1'
#
loop_
_entity.id
_entity.type
_entity.pdbx_description
1 polymer ?
#
loop_
_entity_poly.entity_id
_entity_poly.type
_entity_poly.pdbx_seq_one_letter_code
_entity_poly.pdbx_strand_id
1 'polypeptide(L)'
;MIEIVPAGSGKGTCLAWLSDHLQIKKEAVVAFGDGMNDLQMLSWAGTGLAMGQSSQKVKSVADRVIGPVDQEGIAEWIEAELRK
;
A
#
# COMPACT_ATOMS: atom_id res chain seq x y z
N MET A 1 -8.92 -7.77 13.33
CA MET A 1 -10.08 -8.22 12.51
C MET A 1 -9.66 -9.48 11.76
N ILE A 2 -10.55 -10.44 11.58
CA ILE A 2 -10.33 -11.60 10.71
C ILE A 2 -11.12 -11.35 9.43
N GLU A 3 -10.47 -11.51 8.28
CA GLU A 3 -11.08 -11.37 6.96
C GLU A 3 -11.06 -12.74 6.27
N ILE A 4 -12.22 -13.15 5.74
CA ILE A 4 -12.38 -14.40 5.00
C ILE A 4 -12.93 -14.01 3.63
N VAL A 5 -12.15 -14.27 2.58
CA VAL A 5 -12.49 -13.94 1.20
C VAL A 5 -12.21 -15.16 0.31
N PRO A 6 -12.82 -15.25 -0.89
CA PRO A 6 -12.50 -16.31 -1.84
C PRO A 6 -11.00 -16.45 -2.12
N ALA A 7 -10.54 -17.69 -2.33
CA ALA A 7 -9.14 -17.93 -2.67
C ALA A 7 -8.74 -17.13 -3.92
N GLY A 8 -7.57 -16.49 -3.86
CA GLY A 8 -7.06 -15.63 -4.93
C GLY A 8 -7.61 -14.20 -4.93
N SER A 9 -8.62 -13.88 -4.11
CA SER A 9 -9.11 -12.50 -3.96
C SER A 9 -8.37 -11.74 -2.85
N GLY A 10 -8.31 -10.42 -2.97
CA GLY A 10 -7.62 -9.54 -2.03
C GLY A 10 -7.24 -8.20 -2.64
N LYS A 11 -6.75 -7.28 -1.80
CA LYS A 11 -6.34 -5.93 -2.23
C LYS A 11 -5.23 -5.97 -3.29
N GLY A 12 -4.24 -6.85 -3.14
CA GLY A 12 -3.16 -6.99 -4.12
C GLY A 12 -3.63 -7.55 -5.47
N THR A 13 -4.46 -8.60 -5.47
CA THR A 13 -5.05 -9.12 -6.71
C THR A 13 -5.93 -8.07 -7.42
N CYS A 14 -6.77 -7.35 -6.66
CA CYS A 14 -7.61 -6.28 -7.20
C CYS A 14 -6.78 -5.13 -7.78
N LEU A 15 -5.73 -4.70 -7.06
CA LEU A 15 -4.84 -3.64 -7.54
C LEU A 15 -4.12 -4.06 -8.82
N ALA A 16 -3.62 -5.29 -8.90
CA ALA A 16 -2.98 -5.81 -10.11
C ALA A 16 -3.94 -5.83 -11.31
N TRP A 17 -5.17 -6.30 -11.09
CA TRP A 17 -6.21 -6.30 -12.11
C TRP A 17 -6.57 -4.88 -12.55
N LEU A 18 -6.74 -3.94 -11.61
CA LEU A 18 -7.08 -2.55 -11.91
C LEU A 18 -5.96 -1.85 -12.68
N SER A 19 -4.70 -2.10 -12.32
CA SER A 19 -3.54 -1.55 -13.01
C SER A 19 -3.49 -2.00 -14.47
N ASP A 20 -3.76 -3.28 -14.73
CA ASP A 20 -3.87 -3.82 -16.08
C ASP A 20 -5.06 -3.20 -16.84
N HIS A 21 -6.23 -3.13 -16.21
CA HIS A 21 -7.41 -2.51 -16.80
C HIS A 21 -7.18 -1.05 -17.22
N LEU A 22 -6.45 -0.28 -16.41
CA LEU A 22 -6.11 1.12 -16.67
C LEU A 22 -4.85 1.31 -17.54
N GLN A 23 -4.19 0.22 -17.93
CA GLN A 23 -2.90 0.25 -18.66
C GLN A 23 -1.81 1.05 -17.92
N ILE A 24 -1.83 1.00 -16.59
CA ILE A 24 -0.82 1.60 -15.71
C ILE A 24 0.20 0.52 -15.35
N LYS A 25 1.48 0.81 -15.52
CA LYS A 25 2.56 -0.09 -15.12
C LYS A 25 2.68 -0.12 -13.60
N LYS A 26 2.98 -1.27 -13.00
CA LYS A 26 3.13 -1.41 -11.53
C LYS A 26 4.15 -0.41 -10.97
N GLU A 27 5.21 -0.08 -11.72
CA GLU A 27 6.28 0.84 -11.31
C GLU A 27 5.76 2.28 -11.10
N ALA A 28 4.61 2.62 -11.70
CA ALA A 28 3.93 3.90 -11.52
C ALA A 28 2.87 3.87 -10.40
N VAL A 29 2.73 2.76 -9.68
CA VAL A 29 1.74 2.59 -8.61
C VAL A 29 2.41 2.75 -7.25
N VAL A 30 1.85 3.68 -6.45
CA VAL A 30 2.16 3.84 -5.03
C VAL A 30 0.99 3.29 -4.21
N ALA A 31 1.27 2.40 -3.27
CA ALA A 31 0.27 1.82 -2.38
C ALA A 31 0.57 2.19 -0.92
N PHE A 32 -0.46 2.58 -0.18
CA PHE A 32 -0.38 2.88 1.25
C PHE A 32 -1.19 1.85 2.03
N GLY A 33 -0.67 1.38 3.17
CA GLY A 33 -1.35 0.35 3.95
C GLY A 33 -0.88 0.27 5.39
N ASP A 34 -1.71 -0.31 6.24
CA ASP A 34 -1.43 -0.44 7.66
C ASP A 34 -1.88 -1.77 8.28
N GLY A 35 -2.70 -2.52 7.56
CA GLY A 35 -3.31 -3.76 7.98
C GLY A 35 -2.68 -5.01 7.36
N MET A 36 -3.03 -6.15 7.94
CA MET A 36 -2.63 -7.46 7.44
C MET A 36 -3.20 -7.78 6.05
N ASN A 37 -4.33 -7.19 5.69
CA ASN A 37 -4.93 -7.35 4.37
C ASN A 37 -4.23 -6.49 3.28
N ASP A 38 -3.33 -5.58 3.67
CA ASP A 38 -2.56 -4.75 2.75
C ASP A 38 -1.26 -5.41 2.27
N LEU A 39 -0.80 -6.47 2.94
CA LEU A 39 0.53 -7.06 2.69
C LEU A 39 0.78 -7.38 1.21
N GLN A 40 -0.20 -7.99 0.54
CA GLN A 40 -0.08 -8.35 -0.88
C GLN A 40 -0.04 -7.11 -1.77
N MET A 41 -0.82 -6.06 -1.43
CA MET A 41 -0.87 -4.81 -2.17
C MET A 41 0.45 -4.04 -2.05
N LEU A 42 0.97 -3.93 -0.82
CA LEU A 42 2.24 -3.27 -0.53
C LEU A 42 3.41 -3.95 -1.23
N SER A 43 3.46 -5.28 -1.24
CA SER A 43 4.52 -6.02 -1.93
C SER A 43 4.41 -6.01 -3.45
N TRP A 44 3.22 -5.76 -4.00
CA TRP A 44 2.98 -5.78 -5.45
C TRP A 44 3.27 -4.43 -6.12
N ALA A 45 2.93 -3.34 -5.44
CA ALA A 45 3.09 -1.98 -5.96
C ALA A 45 4.56 -1.65 -6.28
N GLY A 46 4.79 -0.74 -7.23
CA GLY A 46 6.13 -0.22 -7.51
C GLY A 46 6.73 0.55 -6.33
N THR A 47 5.87 1.10 -5.46
CA THR A 47 6.28 1.64 -4.15
C THR A 47 5.20 1.32 -3.12
N GLY A 48 5.50 0.44 -2.18
CA GLY A 48 4.68 0.12 -1.02
C GLY A 48 5.09 0.92 0.21
N LEU A 49 4.12 1.58 0.84
CA LEU A 49 4.33 2.45 2.01
C LEU A 49 3.49 1.97 3.20
N ALA A 50 4.17 1.59 4.28
CA ALA A 50 3.52 1.24 5.54
C ALA A 50 3.32 2.48 6.41
N MET A 51 2.17 2.59 7.06
CA MET A 51 1.90 3.67 8.02
C MET A 51 2.73 3.53 9.30
N GLY A 52 3.01 4.65 9.98
CA GLY A 52 3.84 4.67 11.19
C GLY A 52 3.30 3.80 12.33
N GLN A 53 1.98 3.70 12.47
CA GLN A 53 1.33 2.87 13.51
C GLN A 53 1.26 1.37 13.18
N SER A 54 1.66 0.97 11.97
CA SER A 54 1.47 -0.40 11.51
C SER A 54 2.29 -1.41 12.31
N SER A 55 1.79 -2.66 12.32
CA SER A 55 2.52 -3.78 12.92
C SER A 55 3.87 -4.00 12.23
N GLN A 56 4.81 -4.64 12.93
CA GLN A 56 6.13 -4.96 12.37
C GLN A 56 6.04 -5.79 11.08
N LYS A 57 5.05 -6.67 10.99
CA LYS A 57 4.81 -7.50 9.80
C LYS A 57 4.45 -6.66 8.57
N VAL A 58 3.61 -5.64 8.74
CA VAL A 58 3.25 -4.72 7.65
C VAL A 58 4.43 -3.85 7.26
N LYS A 59 5.18 -3.32 8.23
CA LYS A 59 6.39 -2.54 7.98
C LYS A 59 7.46 -3.33 7.23
N SER A 60 7.57 -4.64 7.48
CA SER A 60 8.60 -5.50 6.87
C SER A 60 8.38 -5.81 5.38
N VAL A 61 7.18 -5.60 4.84
CA VAL A 61 6.87 -5.86 3.41
C VAL A 61 6.80 -4.59 2.57
N ALA A 62 6.86 -3.42 3.21
CA ALA A 62 6.83 -2.12 2.54
C ALA A 62 8.25 -1.65 2.21
N ASP A 63 8.39 -0.85 1.16
CA ASP A 63 9.66 -0.23 0.78
C ASP A 63 10.07 0.86 1.78
N ARG A 64 9.08 1.57 2.34
CA ARG A 64 9.30 2.62 3.35
C ARG A 64 8.18 2.64 4.38
N VAL A 65 8.50 3.18 5.55
CA VAL A 65 7.53 3.53 6.58
C VAL A 65 7.36 5.05 6.58
N ILE A 66 6.11 5.51 6.56
CA ILE A 66 5.76 6.95 6.60
C ILE A 66 5.16 7.33 7.96
N GLY A 67 4.75 8.59 8.10
CA GLY A 67 4.11 9.09 9.32
C GLY A 67 2.86 8.28 9.73
N PRO A 68 2.48 8.31 11.02
CA PRO A 68 1.26 7.66 11.48
C PRO A 68 0.01 8.40 10.96
N VAL A 69 -1.14 7.73 11.04
CA VAL A 69 -2.43 8.31 10.63
C VAL A 69 -2.77 9.61 11.40
N ASP A 70 -2.44 9.67 12.69
CA ASP A 70 -2.72 10.84 13.55
C ASP A 70 -1.86 12.07 13.20
N GLN A 71 -0.86 11.92 12.33
CA GLN A 71 -0.01 13.00 11.81
C GLN A 71 -0.22 13.21 10.30
N GLU A 72 -1.35 12.74 9.75
CA GLU A 72 -1.65 12.88 8.33
C GLU A 72 -0.54 12.34 7.40
N GLY A 73 0.16 11.27 7.80
CA GLY A 73 1.40 10.85 7.16
C GLY A 73 1.31 10.57 5.65
N ILE A 74 0.15 10.18 5.13
CA ILE A 74 -0.08 10.05 3.68
C ILE A 74 -0.04 11.43 3.00
N ALA A 75 -0.71 12.43 3.57
CA ALA A 75 -0.75 13.78 3.02
C ALA A 75 0.64 14.41 3.04
N GLU A 76 1.36 14.33 4.16
CA GLU A 76 2.74 14.82 4.27
C GLU A 76 3.66 14.18 3.22
N TRP A 77 3.54 12.87 3.01
CA TRP A 77 4.32 12.16 2.00
C TRP A 77 3.99 12.62 0.57
N ILE A 78 2.70 12.76 0.25
CA ILE A 78 2.24 13.23 -1.07
C ILE A 78 2.75 14.65 -1.34
N GLU A 79 2.64 15.56 -0.36
CA GLU A 79 3.11 16.94 -0.52
C GLU A 79 4.63 17.01 -0.75
N ALA A 80 5.40 16.17 -0.05
CA ALA A 80 6.86 16.13 -0.19
C ALA A 80 7.32 15.55 -1.55
N GLU A 81 6.60 14.59 -2.12
CA GLU A 81 7.03 13.89 -3.34
C GLU A 81 6.39 14.42 -4.63
N LEU A 82 5.14 14.89 -4.60
CA LEU A 82 4.38 15.29 -5.80
C LEU A 82 4.28 16.81 -6.02
N ARG A 83 4.65 17.66 -5.06
CA ARG A 83 4.68 19.13 -5.25
C ARG A 83 6.07 19.68 -5.62
N LYS A 84 6.98 18.85 -6.11
CA LYS A 84 8.22 19.31 -6.76
C LYS A 84 7.92 19.74 -8.19
#